data_AF-A0A836U806-F1
#
_entry.id   AF-A0A836U806-F1
#
_cell.length_a   1.000
_cell.length_b   1.000
_cell.length_c   1.000
_cell.angle_alpha   90.00
_cell.angle_beta   90.00
_cell.angle_gamma   90.00
#
_symmetry.space_group_name_H-M   'P 1'
#
loop_
_entity.id
_entity.type
_entity.pdbx_description
1 polymer ?
#
loop_
_entity_poly.entity_id
_entity_poly.type
_entity_poly.pdbx_seq_one_letter_code
_entity_poly.pdbx_strand_id
1 'polypeptide(L)' 'MSFSQIFFITVFMLAFVFAAIGIKILFKKNGKFSGTCASQSPFLNKEGEACGICGAKPEEKCKNENA' A
#
# COMPACT_ATOMS: atom_id res chain seq x y z
N MET A 1 -14.93 28.03 -13.77
CA MET A 1 -15.39 26.85 -13.02
C MET A 1 -16.15 27.33 -11.80
N SER A 2 -17.38 26.87 -11.59
CA SER A 2 -18.15 27.21 -10.37
C SER A 2 -17.72 26.33 -9.19
N PHE A 3 -17.92 26.82 -7.97
CA PHE A 3 -17.58 26.10 -6.74
C PHE A 3 -18.28 24.72 -6.65
N SER A 4 -19.58 24.68 -6.96
CA SER A 4 -20.36 23.43 -6.93
C SER A 4 -19.82 22.37 -7.88
N GLN A 5 -19.37 22.75 -9.08
CA GLN A 5 -18.77 21.81 -10.03
C GLN A 5 -17.49 21.18 -9.47
N ILE A 6 -16.60 21.98 -8.87
CA ILE A 6 -15.36 21.48 -8.26
C ILE A 6 -15.69 20.55 -7.10
N PHE A 7 -16.63 20.97 -6.23
CA PHE A 7 -17.06 20.18 -5.08
C PHE A 7 -17.53 18.77 -5.50
N PHE A 8 -18.44 18.66 -6.47
CA PHE A 8 -18.94 17.36 -6.92
C PHE A 8 -17.86 16.51 -7.61
N ILE A 9 -16.98 17.13 -8.40
CA ILE A 9 -15.87 16.40 -9.05
C ILE A 9 -14.92 15.83 -8.00
N THR A 10 -14.54 16.63 -6.99
CA THR A 10 -13.65 16.17 -5.91
C THR A 10 -14.27 15.03 -5.11
N VAL A 11 -15.53 15.15 -4.71
CA VAL A 11 -16.24 14.10 -3.95
C VAL A 11 -16.35 12.83 -4.77
N PHE A 12 -16.73 12.93 -6.05
CA PHE A 12 -16.81 11.79 -6.96
C PHE A 12 -15.46 11.10 -7.11
N MET A 13 -14.39 11.86 -7.31
CA MET A 13 -13.05 11.29 -7.54
C MET A 13 -12.50 10.61 -6.29
N LEU A 14 -12.75 11.16 -5.09
CA LEU A 14 -12.42 10.49 -3.82
C LEU A 14 -13.19 9.17 -3.68
N ALA A 15 -14.52 9.21 -3.85
CA ALA A 15 -15.36 8.03 -3.74
C ALA A 15 -14.94 6.92 -4.74
N PHE A 16 -14.61 7.31 -5.97
CA PHE A 16 -14.13 6.39 -7.00
C PHE A 16 -12.84 5.68 -6.58
N VAL A 17 -11.86 6.41 -6.02
CA VAL A 17 -10.59 5.82 -5.55
C VAL A 17 -10.83 4.81 -4.43
N PHE A 18 -11.64 5.17 -3.43
CA PHE A 18 -11.96 4.25 -2.34
C PHE A 18 -12.70 2.99 -2.82
N ALA A 19 -13.65 3.15 -3.74
CA ALA A 19 -14.35 2.03 -4.36
C ALA A 19 -13.37 1.12 -5.13
N ALA A 20 -12.48 1.69 -5.94
CA ALA A 20 -11.49 0.93 -6.69
C ALA A 20 -10.52 0.13 -5.80
N ILE A 21 -10.03 0.73 -4.71
CA ILE A 21 -9.16 0.04 -3.74
C ILE A 21 -9.94 -1.07 -3.02
N GLY A 22 -11.18 -0.81 -2.60
CA GLY A 22 -12.04 -1.79 -1.95
C GLY A 22 -12.30 -3.01 -2.84
N ILE A 23 -12.69 -2.78 -4.10
CA ILE A 23 -12.89 -3.84 -5.10
C ILE A 23 -11.61 -4.65 -5.26
N LYS A 24 -10.45 -3.99 -5.42
CA LYS A 24 -9.16 -4.68 -5.56
C LYS A 24 -8.86 -5.62 -4.38
N ILE A 25 -9.20 -5.23 -3.15
CA ILE A 25 -9.00 -6.08 -1.96
C ILE A 25 -9.93 -7.30 -2.01
N LEU A 26 -11.21 -7.11 -2.35
CA LEU A 26 -12.19 -8.20 -2.44
C LEU A 26 -11.81 -9.25 -3.49
N PHE A 27 -11.24 -8.81 -4.62
CA PHE A 27 -10.80 -9.70 -5.69
C PHE A 27 -9.40 -10.31 -5.48
N LYS A 28 -8.66 -9.89 -4.44
CA LYS A 28 -7.32 -10.40 -4.18
C LYS A 28 -7.39 -11.69 -3.36
N LYS A 29 -6.90 -12.81 -3.92
CA LYS A 29 -6.79 -14.09 -3.19
C LYS A 29 -5.99 -13.89 -1.90
N ASN A 30 -6.57 -14.34 -0.78
CA ASN A 30 -6.07 -14.21 0.60
C ASN A 30 -6.11 -12.81 1.24
N GLY A 31 -6.71 -11.80 0.59
CA GLY A 31 -6.89 -10.46 1.18
C GLY A 31 -5.60 -9.72 1.58
N LYS A 32 -4.42 -10.29 1.29
CA LYS A 32 -3.12 -9.71 1.67
C LYS A 32 -2.83 -8.51 0.79
N PHE A 33 -2.50 -7.36 1.36
CA PHE A 33 -2.00 -6.23 0.60
C PHE A 33 -0.68 -6.59 -0.10
N SER A 34 -0.44 -6.09 -1.32
CA SER A 34 0.87 -6.28 -1.94
C SER A 34 1.83 -5.45 -1.10
N GLY A 35 2.81 -6.09 -0.46
CA GLY A 35 3.71 -5.43 0.46
C GLY A 35 4.26 -4.13 -0.13
N THR A 36 4.26 -3.08 0.68
CA THR A 36 4.86 -1.79 0.35
C THR A 36 6.15 -1.63 1.16
N CYS A 37 6.92 -0.55 0.99
CA CYS A 37 8.10 -0.33 1.84
C CYS A 37 7.75 -0.38 3.34
N ALA A 38 6.54 0.05 3.74
CA ALA A 38 6.09 -0.02 5.13
C ALA A 38 5.92 -1.45 5.65
N SER A 39 5.51 -2.41 4.80
CA SER A 39 5.32 -3.80 5.22
C SER A 39 6.64 -4.54 5.48
N GLN A 40 7.78 -3.93 5.20
CA GLN A 40 9.11 -4.46 5.51
C GLN A 40 9.62 -3.98 6.88
N SER A 41 8.91 -3.07 7.54
CA SER A 41 9.25 -2.62 8.88
C SER A 41 9.21 -3.78 9.88
N PRO A 42 10.20 -3.92 10.78
CA PRO A 42 10.21 -4.96 11.81
C PRO A 42 8.98 -4.93 12.72
N PHE A 43 8.37 -3.75 12.88
CA PHE A 43 7.16 -3.58 13.70
C PHE A 43 5.89 -4.11 13.03
N LEU A 44 5.86 -4.14 11.69
CA LEU A 44 4.69 -4.52 10.89
C LEU A 44 4.83 -5.92 10.29
N ASN A 45 6.06 -6.34 9.99
CA ASN A 45 6.39 -7.64 9.42
C ASN A 45 6.54 -8.73 10.48
N LYS A 46 5.43 -9.10 11.11
CA LYS A 46 5.39 -10.13 12.17
C LYS A 46 5.60 -11.56 11.65
N GLU A 47 5.41 -11.78 10.36
CA GLU A 47 5.57 -13.09 9.72
C GLU A 47 7.04 -13.37 9.32
N GLY A 48 7.94 -12.41 9.51
CA GLY A 48 9.37 -12.60 9.21
C GLY A 48 9.69 -12.62 7.71
N GLU A 49 8.81 -12.06 6.87
CA GLU A 49 8.99 -12.09 5.42
C GLU A 49 10.25 -11.32 4.99
N ALA A 50 10.98 -11.84 4.01
CA ALA A 50 12.13 -11.13 3.47
C ALA A 50 11.67 -9.85 2.74
N CYS A 51 12.45 -8.78 2.89
CA CYS A 51 12.26 -7.53 2.17
C CYS A 51 12.18 -7.78 0.66
N GLY A 52 11.08 -7.38 0.01
CA GLY A 52 10.88 -7.54 -1.43
C GLY A 52 11.79 -6.67 -2.31
N ILE A 53 12.62 -5.79 -1.72
CA ILE A 53 13.55 -4.89 -2.44
C ILE A 53 15.01 -5.39 -2.30
N CYS A 54 15.46 -5.71 -1.08
CA CYS A 54 16.85 -6.09 -0.81
C CYS A 54 17.03 -7.49 -0.20
N GLY A 55 15.95 -8.23 0.06
CA GLY A 55 16.00 -9.60 0.58
C GLY A 55 16.45 -9.75 2.04
N ALA A 56 16.68 -8.65 2.76
CA ALA A 56 16.99 -8.69 4.18
C ALA A 56 15.77 -9.17 4.99
N LYS A 57 16.01 -9.97 6.04
CA LYS A 57 14.97 -10.27 7.04
C LYS A 57 14.66 -9.05 7.90
N PRO A 58 13.52 -8.99 8.60
CA PRO A 58 13.16 -7.83 9.41
C PRO A 58 14.19 -7.45 10.49
N GLU A 59 14.89 -8.42 11.09
CA GLU A 59 15.94 -8.11 12.07
C GLU A 59 17.31 -7.78 11.44
N GLU A 60 17.47 -7.97 10.13
CA GLU A 60 18.72 -7.71 9.42
C GLU A 60 18.77 -6.25 8.92
N LYS A 61 19.98 -5.70 8.84
CA LYS A 61 20.18 -4.40 8.17
C LYS A 61 19.85 -4.51 6.69
N CYS A 62 19.37 -3.41 6.11
CA CYS A 62 19.16 -3.30 4.68
C CYS A 62 20.46 -3.65 3.94
N LYS A 63 20.40 -4.60 3.00
CA LYS A 63 21.54 -5.06 2.19
C LYS A 63 21.75 -4.22 0.94
N ASN A 64 20.92 -3.20 0.73
CA ASN A 64 21.07 -2.29 -0.40
C ASN A 64 22.12 -1.24 -0.03
N GLU A 65 23.26 -1.30 -0.71
CA GLU A 65 24.40 -0.39 -0.52
C GLU A 65 24.08 1.07 -0.88
N ASN A 66 22.96 1.30 -1.58
CA ASN A 66 22.49 2.62 -2.03
C ASN A 66 21.20 3.10 -1.33
N ALA A 67 20.78 2.44 -0.24
CA ALA A 67 19.57 2.78 0.51
C ALA A 67 19.83 3.80 1.64
#